data_AF-A0AAU7DV29-F1
#
_entry.id   AF-A0AAU7DV29-F1
#
_cell.length_a   1.000
_cell.length_b   1.000
_cell.length_c   1.000
_cell.angle_alpha   90.00
_cell.angle_beta   90.00
_cell.angle_gamma   90.00
#
_symmetry.space_group_name_H-M   'P 1'
#
loop_
_entity.id
_entity.type
_entity.pdbx_description
1 polymer ?
#
loop_
_entity_poly.entity_id
_entity_poly.type
_entity_poly.pdbx_seq_one_letter_code
_entity_poly.pdbx_strand_id
1 'polypeptide(L)'
;MTIKPLTHQTPVNPIVLERADPWVLKDEDFYYFTGSYPDFDRIMLRGAKTLAGLKAAEEVEIWRRPESGEMGGNIWAPELHKIGEKWYFYFTAGHSEKPFRIRMYVMEGVGPDPRAAVWGQPRRIETQWDEFSLDATVFEHGGDLYYVWAQRPIQEPDLPDGVVINSDMYISKMADPFTLVGETVLLTRPELDWENVGYRVNEGAAVLKRNGRIFITFSASATDHHYCMGLLTADENADLLDPQSWHKSEQPVFVSCDLTQGYGPGHNSFTVDEQGRDVIVYHARSYRDIVGNPLFDVNRHGRVQPFFFDESGSPVFAYPVGDGIVPQQIELADGKILSVDPTTIAATPTGGAVLGDLWDAQIPTPKLTTTTLTAATRDPMSLTATLFRVIEETGDGMTLEPVVARGHTVQVNRNDF
;
A
#
# COMPACT_ATOMS: atom_id res chain seq x y z
N MET A 1 17.86 16.59 -20.53
CA MET A 1 16.90 16.26 -19.45
C MET A 1 15.80 17.29 -19.51
N THR A 2 14.57 16.90 -19.83
CA THR A 2 13.42 17.84 -19.85
C THR A 2 12.62 17.59 -18.59
N ILE A 3 12.92 18.34 -17.53
CA ILE A 3 12.10 18.33 -16.31
C ILE A 3 10.81 19.07 -16.67
N LYS A 4 9.72 18.34 -16.90
CA LYS A 4 8.42 18.97 -17.09
C LYS A 4 8.03 19.62 -15.75
N PRO A 5 7.62 20.90 -15.72
CA PRO A 5 7.09 21.49 -14.51
C PRO A 5 5.87 20.69 -14.05
N LEU A 6 5.76 20.52 -12.74
CA LEU A 6 4.62 19.87 -12.12
C LEU A 6 3.37 20.68 -12.43
N THR A 7 2.48 20.13 -13.23
CA THR A 7 1.18 20.73 -13.50
C THR A 7 0.19 20.48 -12.36
N HIS A 8 0.55 19.63 -11.37
CA HIS A 8 -0.29 19.24 -10.24
C HIS A 8 0.47 19.37 -8.91
N GLN A 9 -0.26 19.67 -7.84
CA GLN A 9 0.30 19.72 -6.49
C GLN A 9 0.78 18.34 -6.04
N THR A 10 2.03 18.27 -5.57
CA THR A 10 2.57 17.05 -4.98
C THR A 10 1.82 16.70 -3.69
N PRO A 11 1.42 15.44 -3.46
CA PRO A 11 0.86 15.02 -2.18
C PRO A 11 1.80 15.29 -1.01
N VAL A 12 1.22 15.55 0.17
CA VAL A 12 1.96 15.73 1.43
C VAL A 12 1.48 14.67 2.41
N ASN A 13 2.34 13.71 2.72
CA ASN A 13 2.05 12.68 3.70
C ASN A 13 2.04 13.25 5.14
N PRO A 14 1.16 12.73 6.01
CA PRO A 14 0.04 11.86 5.65
C PRO A 14 -1.03 12.62 4.84
N ILE A 15 -1.65 11.94 3.88
CA ILE A 15 -2.73 12.50 3.06
C ILE A 15 -4.03 12.59 3.87
N VAL A 16 -4.26 11.67 4.81
CA VAL A 16 -5.37 11.75 5.75
C VAL A 16 -4.90 11.26 7.13
N LEU A 17 -5.03 12.12 8.14
CA LEU A 17 -4.70 11.80 9.53
C LEU A 17 -5.73 10.86 10.13
N GLU A 18 -5.28 10.01 11.05
CA GLU A 18 -6.11 9.08 11.83
C GLU A 18 -7.06 8.27 10.94
N ARG A 19 -6.55 7.70 9.85
CA ARG A 19 -7.28 6.79 8.98
C ARG A 19 -6.42 5.57 8.75
N ALA A 20 -6.86 4.45 9.30
CA ALA A 20 -6.32 3.15 8.97
C ALA A 20 -6.97 2.61 7.70
N ASP A 21 -6.37 1.55 7.15
CA ASP A 21 -6.93 0.75 6.05
C ASP A 21 -7.38 1.62 4.84
N PRO A 22 -6.50 2.48 4.30
CA PRO A 22 -6.89 3.50 3.33
C PRO A 22 -7.15 2.90 1.95
N TRP A 23 -8.32 3.21 1.41
CA TRP A 23 -8.73 2.85 0.07
C TRP A 23 -8.92 4.09 -0.80
N VAL A 24 -8.23 4.16 -1.94
CA VAL A 24 -8.40 5.25 -2.92
C VAL A 24 -8.81 4.71 -4.28
N LEU A 25 -10.06 4.96 -4.66
CA LEU A 25 -10.56 4.71 -6.00
C LEU A 25 -10.42 5.98 -6.85
N LYS A 26 -9.82 5.86 -8.03
CA LYS A 26 -9.91 6.89 -9.08
C LYS A 26 -11.04 6.53 -10.04
N ASP A 27 -12.02 7.41 -10.18
CA ASP A 27 -13.09 7.28 -11.15
C ASP A 27 -13.31 8.64 -11.85
N GLU A 28 -13.23 8.62 -13.17
CA GLU A 28 -13.28 9.82 -14.02
C GLU A 28 -12.31 10.91 -13.55
N ASP A 29 -12.85 12.06 -13.13
CA ASP A 29 -12.12 13.26 -12.70
C ASP A 29 -11.86 13.30 -11.18
N PHE A 30 -12.27 12.28 -10.43
CA PHE A 30 -12.20 12.27 -8.96
C PHE A 30 -11.43 11.09 -8.40
N TYR A 31 -10.72 11.38 -7.31
CA TYR A 31 -10.25 10.41 -6.33
C TYR A 31 -11.25 10.38 -5.19
N TYR A 32 -11.60 9.17 -4.76
CA TYR A 32 -12.45 8.91 -3.62
C TYR A 32 -11.67 8.15 -2.56
N PHE A 33 -11.57 8.72 -1.36
CA PHE A 33 -10.87 8.11 -0.23
C PHE A 33 -11.86 7.65 0.83
N THR A 34 -11.68 6.43 1.29
CA THR A 34 -12.28 5.90 2.51
C THR A 34 -11.23 5.14 3.32
N GLY A 35 -11.57 4.75 4.54
CA GLY A 35 -10.74 3.94 5.41
C GLY A 35 -11.40 3.75 6.77
N SER A 36 -10.81 2.91 7.61
CA SER A 36 -11.28 2.69 8.97
C SER A 36 -11.26 3.98 9.77
N TYR A 37 -12.44 4.42 10.20
CA TYR A 37 -12.60 5.58 11.07
C TYR A 37 -12.12 5.25 12.51
N PRO A 38 -11.45 6.17 13.24
CA PRO A 38 -10.90 5.90 14.56
C PRO A 38 -11.85 5.27 15.59
N ASP A 39 -13.11 5.67 15.57
CA ASP A 39 -14.16 5.16 16.48
C ASP A 39 -14.71 3.77 16.06
N PHE A 40 -14.35 3.28 14.87
CA PHE A 40 -14.86 2.04 14.26
C PHE A 40 -16.39 1.93 14.26
N ASP A 41 -17.10 3.01 13.97
CA ASP A 41 -18.57 3.08 14.07
C ASP A 41 -19.27 3.52 12.77
N ARG A 42 -18.52 3.89 11.73
CA ARG A 42 -19.05 4.49 10.50
C ARG A 42 -18.14 4.32 9.30
N ILE A 43 -18.73 4.48 8.13
CA ILE A 43 -18.06 4.59 6.83
C ILE A 43 -18.09 6.06 6.41
N MET A 44 -16.90 6.64 6.23
CA MET A 44 -16.73 8.02 5.74
C MET A 44 -16.16 7.99 4.32
N LEU A 45 -16.57 8.94 3.49
CA LEU A 45 -16.06 9.12 2.15
C LEU A 45 -15.68 10.58 1.91
N ARG A 46 -14.52 10.84 1.33
CA ARG A 46 -14.15 12.16 0.82
C ARG A 46 -13.75 12.05 -0.65
N GLY A 47 -13.88 13.14 -1.39
CA GLY A 47 -13.55 13.16 -2.82
C GLY A 47 -12.86 14.44 -3.26
N ALA A 48 -11.82 14.31 -4.09
CA ALA A 48 -11.05 15.43 -4.63
C ALA A 48 -10.63 15.17 -6.08
N LYS A 49 -10.35 16.23 -6.84
CA LYS A 49 -9.85 16.10 -8.23
C LYS A 49 -8.39 15.68 -8.33
N THR A 50 -7.65 15.75 -7.23
CA THR A 50 -6.24 15.38 -7.15
C THR A 50 -5.98 14.55 -5.90
N LEU A 51 -4.96 13.68 -5.93
CA LEU A 51 -4.53 12.92 -4.76
C LEU A 51 -4.14 13.84 -3.61
N ALA A 52 -3.40 14.92 -3.90
CA ALA A 52 -3.03 15.93 -2.91
C ALA A 52 -4.26 16.63 -2.30
N GLY A 53 -5.33 16.82 -3.10
CA GLY A 53 -6.57 17.47 -2.66
C GLY A 53 -7.35 16.68 -1.62
N LEU A 54 -7.15 15.35 -1.52
CA LEU A 54 -7.82 14.50 -0.52
C LEU A 54 -7.55 14.97 0.93
N LYS A 55 -6.39 15.61 1.16
CA LYS A 55 -6.01 16.14 2.47
C LYS A 55 -6.95 17.23 2.98
N ALA A 56 -7.48 18.05 2.08
CA ALA A 56 -8.38 19.15 2.41
C ALA A 56 -9.86 18.85 2.07
N ALA A 57 -10.13 17.71 1.44
CA ALA A 57 -11.49 17.33 1.05
C ALA A 57 -12.37 17.07 2.27
N GLU A 58 -13.59 17.57 2.21
CA GLU A 58 -14.63 17.31 3.22
C GLU A 58 -15.04 15.84 3.20
N GLU A 59 -15.28 15.27 4.38
CA GLU A 59 -15.84 13.94 4.55
C GLU A 59 -17.35 13.98 4.64
N VAL A 60 -18.00 13.00 4.01
CA VAL A 60 -19.41 12.71 4.13
C VAL A 60 -19.57 11.36 4.82
N GLU A 61 -20.47 11.29 5.79
CA GLU A 61 -20.87 10.03 6.40
C GLU A 61 -21.81 9.29 5.44
N ILE A 62 -21.40 8.09 5.03
CA ILE A 62 -22.17 7.24 4.11
C ILE A 62 -23.09 6.33 4.91
N TRP A 63 -22.57 5.74 5.98
CA TRP A 63 -23.30 4.79 6.80
C TRP A 63 -22.73 4.73 8.21
N ARG A 64 -23.59 4.46 9.19
CA ARG A 64 -23.27 4.35 10.61
C ARG A 64 -23.90 3.10 11.18
N ARG A 65 -23.16 2.43 12.06
CA ARG A 65 -23.62 1.21 12.71
C ARG A 65 -24.89 1.43 13.55
N PRO A 66 -25.78 0.43 13.65
CA PRO A 66 -26.86 0.45 14.63
C PRO A 66 -26.31 0.36 16.06
N GLU A 67 -27.09 0.81 17.06
CA GLU A 67 -26.69 0.77 18.48
C GLU A 67 -26.65 -0.66 19.05
N SER A 68 -27.38 -1.60 18.46
CA SER A 68 -27.48 -2.98 18.95
C SER A 68 -27.66 -3.99 17.84
N GLY A 69 -27.27 -5.24 18.11
CA GLY A 69 -27.45 -6.36 17.19
C GLY A 69 -26.30 -6.54 16.21
N GLU A 70 -26.61 -7.20 15.09
CA GLU A 70 -25.66 -7.39 13.99
C GLU A 70 -25.21 -6.05 13.41
N MET A 71 -23.95 -6.01 12.99
CA MET A 71 -23.25 -4.81 12.53
C MET A 71 -23.12 -3.68 13.57
N GLY A 72 -23.60 -3.85 14.81
CA GLY A 72 -23.44 -2.85 15.88
C GLY A 72 -22.07 -2.83 16.57
N GLY A 73 -21.11 -3.65 16.11
CA GLY A 73 -19.75 -3.75 16.62
C GLY A 73 -18.74 -2.93 15.82
N ASN A 74 -17.50 -3.39 15.76
CA ASN A 74 -16.42 -2.68 15.06
C ASN A 74 -16.68 -2.64 13.54
N ILE A 75 -16.62 -1.46 12.93
CA ILE A 75 -16.72 -1.22 11.49
C ILE A 75 -15.32 -0.97 10.93
N TRP A 76 -14.85 -1.85 10.04
CA TRP A 76 -13.47 -1.85 9.54
C TRP A 76 -13.38 -1.92 8.03
N ALA A 77 -12.28 -1.36 7.53
CA ALA A 77 -11.73 -1.48 6.19
C ALA A 77 -12.78 -1.38 5.07
N PRO A 78 -13.50 -0.24 4.97
CA PRO A 78 -14.37 -0.01 3.84
C PRO A 78 -13.55 0.15 2.55
N GLU A 79 -13.95 -0.52 1.48
CA GLU A 79 -13.45 -0.32 0.12
C GLU A 79 -14.59 0.13 -0.79
N LEU A 80 -14.38 1.23 -1.52
CA LEU A 80 -15.31 1.70 -2.53
C LEU A 80 -14.93 1.14 -3.90
N HIS A 81 -15.85 0.41 -4.51
CA HIS A 81 -15.72 -0.14 -5.86
C HIS A 81 -16.81 0.37 -6.78
N LYS A 82 -16.50 0.46 -8.07
CA LYS A 82 -17.50 0.70 -9.13
C LYS A 82 -17.57 -0.55 -10.00
N ILE A 83 -18.73 -1.23 -9.99
CA ILE A 83 -18.95 -2.47 -10.75
C ILE A 83 -20.15 -2.23 -11.66
N GLY A 84 -19.89 -2.20 -12.97
CA GLY A 84 -20.84 -1.65 -13.94
C GLY A 84 -21.14 -0.18 -13.64
N GLU A 85 -22.43 0.18 -13.58
CA GLU A 85 -22.89 1.56 -13.33
C GLU A 85 -23.19 1.86 -11.86
N LYS A 86 -22.84 0.94 -10.95
CA LYS A 86 -23.18 1.02 -9.52
C LYS A 86 -21.95 1.08 -8.64
N TRP A 87 -22.14 1.66 -7.46
CA TRP A 87 -21.13 1.74 -6.42
C TRP A 87 -21.35 0.64 -5.38
N TYR A 88 -20.25 0.13 -4.82
CA TYR A 88 -20.29 -0.88 -3.78
C TYR A 88 -19.28 -0.52 -2.69
N PHE A 89 -19.74 -0.45 -1.45
CA PHE A 89 -18.87 -0.48 -0.29
C PHE A 89 -18.77 -1.91 0.22
N TYR A 90 -17.60 -2.53 0.11
CA TYR A 90 -17.28 -3.74 0.86
C TYR A 90 -16.67 -3.32 2.18
N PHE A 91 -17.12 -3.89 3.29
CA PHE A 91 -16.63 -3.54 4.61
C PHE A 91 -16.89 -4.69 5.57
N THR A 92 -16.40 -4.53 6.80
CA THR A 92 -16.54 -5.56 7.81
C THR A 92 -17.23 -5.00 9.05
N ALA A 93 -18.06 -5.80 9.70
CA ALA A 93 -18.77 -5.39 10.91
C ALA A 93 -18.88 -6.51 11.95
N GLY A 94 -18.78 -6.12 13.23
CA GLY A 94 -19.02 -6.99 14.38
C GLY A 94 -20.45 -6.91 14.92
N HIS A 95 -20.78 -7.77 15.89
CA HIS A 95 -22.03 -7.65 16.67
C HIS A 95 -21.81 -6.68 17.85
N SER A 96 -22.83 -5.92 18.26
CA SER A 96 -22.69 -4.94 19.37
C SER A 96 -22.18 -5.56 20.67
N GLU A 97 -22.67 -6.74 21.03
CA GLU A 97 -22.24 -7.49 22.23
C GLU A 97 -20.92 -8.26 22.05
N LYS A 98 -20.50 -8.48 20.80
CA LYS A 98 -19.27 -9.21 20.46
C LYS A 98 -18.57 -8.49 19.31
N PRO A 99 -17.90 -7.35 19.57
CA PRO A 99 -17.37 -6.49 18.50
C PRO A 99 -16.35 -7.17 17.59
N PHE A 100 -15.67 -8.21 18.09
CA PHE A 100 -14.71 -9.03 17.34
C PHE A 100 -15.35 -10.26 16.65
N ARG A 101 -16.67 -10.46 16.77
CA ARG A 101 -17.41 -11.44 15.94
C ARG A 101 -17.69 -10.81 14.57
N ILE A 102 -16.61 -10.64 13.83
CA ILE A 102 -16.46 -9.90 12.59
C ILE A 102 -16.89 -10.74 11.39
N ARG A 103 -17.70 -10.16 10.50
CA ARG A 103 -18.15 -10.71 9.21
C ARG A 103 -18.10 -9.64 8.13
N MET A 104 -18.07 -10.08 6.87
CA MET A 104 -18.02 -9.21 5.70
C MET A 104 -19.41 -8.80 5.23
N TYR A 105 -19.53 -7.56 4.79
CA TYR A 105 -20.77 -6.96 4.30
C TYR A 105 -20.50 -6.13 3.05
N VAL A 106 -21.54 -5.95 2.24
CA VAL A 106 -21.53 -5.08 1.08
C VAL A 106 -22.77 -4.19 1.05
N MET A 107 -22.58 -2.92 0.70
CA MET A 107 -23.66 -1.96 0.50
C MET A 107 -23.61 -1.43 -0.93
N GLU A 108 -24.75 -1.44 -1.62
CA GLU A 108 -24.87 -0.96 -3.00
C GLU A 108 -25.39 0.47 -3.03
N GLY A 109 -24.81 1.30 -3.90
CA GLY A 109 -25.16 2.70 -4.09
C GLY A 109 -25.48 3.00 -5.54
N VAL A 110 -26.54 3.78 -5.76
CA VAL A 110 -26.96 4.24 -7.10
C VAL A 110 -26.91 5.76 -7.17
N GLY A 111 -26.22 6.28 -8.17
CA GLY A 111 -26.08 7.72 -8.40
C GLY A 111 -24.77 8.05 -9.11
N PRO A 112 -24.65 9.25 -9.69
CA PRO A 112 -23.46 9.65 -10.42
C PRO A 112 -22.26 9.93 -9.51
N ASP A 113 -22.47 10.29 -8.24
CA ASP A 113 -21.43 10.59 -7.26
C ASP A 113 -21.64 9.71 -6.02
N PRO A 114 -20.67 8.86 -5.62
CA PRO A 114 -20.81 7.97 -4.48
C PRO A 114 -21.00 8.72 -3.15
N ARG A 115 -20.58 9.99 -3.07
CA ARG A 115 -20.79 10.85 -1.88
C ARG A 115 -22.24 11.25 -1.66
N ALA A 116 -23.05 11.22 -2.73
CA ALA A 116 -24.46 11.59 -2.72
C ALA A 116 -25.38 10.47 -3.27
N ALA A 117 -24.83 9.27 -3.47
CA ALA A 117 -25.56 8.13 -3.98
C ALA A 117 -26.65 7.70 -2.99
N VAL A 118 -27.71 7.09 -3.53
CA VAL A 118 -28.73 6.44 -2.71
C VAL A 118 -28.19 5.06 -2.33
N TRP A 119 -27.79 4.90 -1.08
CA TRP A 119 -27.24 3.66 -0.54
C TRP A 119 -28.34 2.74 -0.02
N GLY A 120 -28.28 1.47 -0.41
CA GLY A 120 -29.14 0.39 0.06
C GLY A 120 -28.76 -0.11 1.46
N GLN A 121 -29.45 -1.15 1.92
CA GLN A 121 -29.07 -1.81 3.17
C GLN A 121 -27.81 -2.67 2.97
N PRO A 122 -26.91 -2.73 3.96
CA PRO A 122 -25.81 -3.69 3.96
C PRO A 122 -26.32 -5.13 3.86
N ARG A 123 -25.62 -5.95 3.08
CA ARG A 123 -25.86 -7.38 2.90
C ARG A 123 -24.64 -8.14 3.37
N ARG A 124 -24.84 -9.18 4.18
CA ARG A 124 -23.75 -10.07 4.59
C ARG A 124 -23.27 -10.90 3.40
N ILE A 125 -21.95 -11.01 3.24
CA ILE A 125 -21.34 -11.97 2.31
C ILE A 125 -21.19 -13.29 3.06
N GLU A 126 -21.88 -14.34 2.61
CA GLU A 126 -21.78 -15.66 3.22
C GLU A 126 -20.62 -16.46 2.64
N THR A 127 -19.84 -17.08 3.51
CA THR A 127 -18.75 -18.01 3.16
C THR A 127 -19.10 -19.43 3.58
N GLN A 128 -18.26 -20.40 3.24
CA GLN A 128 -18.55 -21.82 3.47
C GLN A 128 -18.56 -22.21 4.96
N TRP A 129 -17.96 -21.41 5.84
CA TRP A 129 -18.00 -21.60 7.30
C TRP A 129 -18.11 -20.27 8.05
N ASP A 130 -18.75 -20.28 9.22
CA ASP A 130 -19.10 -19.06 9.98
C ASP A 130 -18.00 -18.65 10.98
N GLU A 131 -16.88 -18.11 10.49
CA GLU A 131 -15.75 -17.66 11.32
C GLU A 131 -15.38 -16.18 11.09
N PHE A 132 -14.48 -15.65 11.93
CA PHE A 132 -13.90 -14.30 11.77
C PHE A 132 -13.48 -14.06 10.32
N SER A 133 -14.07 -13.07 9.64
CA SER A 133 -13.84 -12.80 8.22
C SER A 133 -13.88 -11.30 7.95
N LEU A 134 -12.89 -10.75 7.26
CA LEU A 134 -12.65 -9.32 7.07
C LEU A 134 -11.90 -9.01 5.76
N ASP A 135 -11.68 -7.72 5.54
CA ASP A 135 -10.72 -7.18 4.57
C ASP A 135 -10.92 -7.70 3.16
N ALA A 136 -12.16 -7.65 2.72
CA ALA A 136 -12.52 -8.08 1.40
C ALA A 136 -12.20 -7.02 0.34
N THR A 137 -11.55 -7.47 -0.72
CA THR A 137 -11.37 -6.72 -1.95
C THR A 137 -11.92 -7.52 -3.14
N VAL A 138 -12.24 -6.81 -4.23
CA VAL A 138 -12.75 -7.42 -5.45
C VAL A 138 -11.98 -6.93 -6.67
N PHE A 139 -11.92 -7.77 -7.70
CA PHE A 139 -11.36 -7.38 -8.99
C PHE A 139 -11.98 -8.17 -10.15
N GLU A 140 -12.07 -7.53 -11.30
CA GLU A 140 -12.51 -8.19 -12.54
C GLU A 140 -11.30 -8.74 -13.31
N HIS A 141 -11.42 -9.98 -13.79
CA HIS A 141 -10.42 -10.59 -14.68
C HIS A 141 -11.05 -11.68 -15.56
N GLY A 142 -10.71 -11.71 -16.85
CA GLY A 142 -11.21 -12.75 -17.77
C GLY A 142 -12.73 -12.79 -17.97
N GLY A 143 -13.44 -11.71 -17.62
CA GLY A 143 -14.92 -11.65 -17.64
C GLY A 143 -15.59 -12.13 -16.36
N ASP A 144 -14.83 -12.57 -15.36
CA ASP A 144 -15.31 -12.95 -14.03
C ASP A 144 -15.02 -11.86 -13.00
N LEU A 145 -15.86 -11.80 -11.96
CA LEU A 145 -15.62 -11.02 -10.74
C LEU A 145 -15.05 -11.96 -9.67
N TYR A 146 -13.92 -11.59 -9.09
CA TYR A 146 -13.26 -12.32 -8.01
C TYR A 146 -13.38 -11.56 -6.70
N TYR A 147 -13.51 -12.32 -5.61
CA TYR A 147 -13.55 -11.83 -4.25
C TYR A 147 -12.37 -12.43 -3.48
N VAL A 148 -11.54 -11.57 -2.87
CA VAL A 148 -10.37 -11.95 -2.09
C VAL A 148 -10.55 -11.41 -0.68
N TRP A 149 -10.34 -12.23 0.34
CA TRP A 149 -10.59 -11.82 1.73
C TRP A 149 -9.73 -12.57 2.73
N ALA A 150 -9.69 -12.05 3.96
CA ALA A 150 -9.09 -12.71 5.10
C ALA A 150 -10.16 -13.43 5.92
N GLN A 151 -9.91 -14.68 6.30
CA GLN A 151 -10.81 -15.43 7.15
C GLN A 151 -10.05 -16.38 8.06
N ARG A 152 -10.53 -16.53 9.30
CA ARG A 152 -10.02 -17.54 10.21
C ARG A 152 -10.32 -18.93 9.65
N PRO A 153 -9.30 -19.78 9.44
CA PRO A 153 -9.54 -21.15 9.02
C PRO A 153 -10.23 -21.93 10.15
N ILE A 154 -10.92 -23.01 9.77
CA ILE A 154 -11.23 -24.07 10.72
C ILE A 154 -9.89 -24.55 11.28
N GLN A 155 -9.68 -24.40 12.58
CA GLN A 155 -8.39 -24.71 13.20
C GLN A 155 -8.10 -26.20 13.05
N GLU A 156 -6.90 -26.52 12.55
CA GLU A 156 -6.49 -27.90 12.38
C GLU A 156 -6.29 -28.57 13.74
N PRO A 157 -6.77 -29.82 13.93
CA PRO A 157 -6.69 -30.51 15.21
C PRO A 157 -5.24 -30.84 15.62
N ASP A 158 -4.32 -30.89 14.66
CA ASP A 158 -2.92 -31.24 14.88
C ASP A 158 -2.03 -30.01 15.11
N LEU A 159 -2.60 -28.79 15.17
CA LEU A 159 -1.84 -27.61 15.58
C LEU A 159 -1.36 -27.79 17.03
N PRO A 160 -0.13 -27.38 17.36
CA PRO A 160 0.35 -27.43 18.74
C PRO A 160 -0.60 -26.69 19.70
N ASP A 161 -0.76 -27.22 20.92
CA ASP A 161 -1.63 -26.62 21.93
C ASP A 161 -1.37 -25.12 22.11
N GLY A 162 -2.43 -24.32 21.97
CA GLY A 162 -2.38 -22.86 22.13
C GLY A 162 -1.97 -22.09 20.86
N VAL A 163 -1.66 -22.76 19.75
CA VAL A 163 -1.47 -22.12 18.45
C VAL A 163 -2.83 -21.82 17.82
N VAL A 164 -3.06 -20.57 17.46
CA VAL A 164 -4.25 -20.13 16.75
C VAL A 164 -3.82 -19.39 15.49
N ILE A 165 -4.38 -19.77 14.35
CA ILE A 165 -4.26 -18.99 13.12
C ILE A 165 -5.35 -17.91 13.15
N ASN A 166 -4.96 -16.65 13.13
CA ASN A 166 -5.91 -15.54 13.21
C ASN A 166 -6.71 -15.42 11.91
N SER A 167 -6.02 -15.40 10.76
CA SER A 167 -6.60 -15.35 9.43
C SER A 167 -5.64 -15.87 8.37
N ASP A 168 -6.21 -16.64 7.43
CA ASP A 168 -5.64 -16.99 6.13
C ASP A 168 -6.28 -16.10 5.05
N MET A 169 -5.69 -16.05 3.85
CA MET A 169 -6.26 -15.36 2.69
C MET A 169 -6.91 -16.34 1.71
N TYR A 170 -8.09 -15.99 1.21
CA TYR A 170 -8.86 -16.81 0.29
C TYR A 170 -9.28 -16.04 -0.97
N ILE A 171 -9.57 -16.77 -2.05
CA ILE A 171 -10.18 -16.27 -3.27
C ILE A 171 -11.40 -17.12 -3.67
N SER A 172 -12.40 -16.48 -4.26
CA SER A 172 -13.54 -17.15 -4.89
C SER A 172 -14.10 -16.30 -6.04
N LYS A 173 -14.85 -16.92 -6.95
CA LYS A 173 -15.62 -16.19 -7.96
C LYS A 173 -16.91 -15.65 -7.34
N MET A 174 -17.47 -14.63 -7.99
CA MET A 174 -18.77 -14.07 -7.64
C MET A 174 -19.76 -14.21 -8.78
N ALA A 175 -21.01 -14.58 -8.47
CA ALA A 175 -22.10 -14.56 -9.46
C ALA A 175 -22.69 -13.15 -9.64
N ASP A 176 -22.62 -12.35 -8.58
CA ASP A 176 -23.00 -10.95 -8.53
C ASP A 176 -22.16 -10.27 -7.43
N PRO A 177 -22.17 -8.93 -7.30
CA PRO A 177 -21.35 -8.22 -6.31
C PRO A 177 -21.62 -8.52 -4.83
N PHE A 178 -22.44 -9.52 -4.50
CA PHE A 178 -22.77 -9.89 -3.13
C PHE A 178 -22.88 -11.40 -2.89
N THR A 179 -22.60 -12.24 -3.90
CA THR A 179 -22.78 -13.70 -3.83
C THR A 179 -21.55 -14.44 -4.34
N LEU A 180 -20.86 -15.14 -3.44
CA LEU A 180 -19.76 -16.05 -3.79
C LEU A 180 -20.29 -17.31 -4.47
N VAL A 181 -19.55 -17.84 -5.44
CA VAL A 181 -19.88 -19.07 -6.15
C VAL A 181 -18.67 -19.94 -6.42
N GLY A 182 -18.90 -21.26 -6.44
CA GLY A 182 -17.85 -22.24 -6.64
C GLY A 182 -17.05 -22.50 -5.38
N GLU A 183 -15.78 -22.87 -5.55
CA GLU A 183 -14.88 -23.20 -4.45
C GLU A 183 -14.31 -21.95 -3.78
N THR A 184 -14.03 -22.07 -2.49
CA THR A 184 -13.22 -21.14 -1.71
C THR A 184 -11.80 -21.68 -1.70
N VAL A 185 -10.88 -20.94 -2.31
CA VAL A 185 -9.51 -21.38 -2.55
C VAL A 185 -8.58 -20.66 -1.59
N LEU A 186 -7.76 -21.40 -0.84
CA LEU A 186 -6.72 -20.84 0.02
C LEU A 186 -5.58 -20.30 -0.84
N LEU A 187 -5.24 -19.02 -0.66
CA LEU A 187 -4.12 -18.36 -1.33
C LEU A 187 -2.84 -18.38 -0.51
N THR A 188 -2.93 -18.00 0.77
CA THR A 188 -1.77 -17.96 1.68
C THR A 188 -2.20 -18.11 3.13
N ARG A 189 -1.29 -18.69 3.91
CA ARG A 189 -1.33 -18.80 5.37
C ARG A 189 -0.10 -18.11 5.97
N PRO A 190 -0.21 -17.50 7.16
CA PRO A 190 0.94 -17.00 7.91
C PRO A 190 1.84 -18.14 8.39
N GLU A 191 2.95 -18.36 7.70
CA GLU A 191 3.88 -19.48 7.91
C GLU A 191 5.32 -19.00 8.11
N LEU A 192 5.67 -17.86 7.53
CA LEU A 192 7.00 -17.27 7.61
C LEU A 192 7.16 -16.51 8.94
N ASP A 193 8.39 -16.41 9.44
CA ASP A 193 8.65 -15.78 10.75
C ASP A 193 8.13 -14.34 10.82
N TRP A 194 8.28 -13.59 9.73
CA TRP A 194 7.82 -12.19 9.63
C TRP A 194 6.30 -12.05 9.56
N GLU A 195 5.55 -13.12 9.33
CA GLU A 195 4.08 -13.13 9.29
C GLU A 195 3.44 -13.43 10.66
N ASN A 196 4.27 -13.87 11.61
CA ASN A 196 3.84 -14.50 12.85
C ASN A 196 4.27 -13.70 14.10
N VAL A 197 4.65 -12.43 13.95
CA VAL A 197 5.08 -11.59 15.06
C VAL A 197 3.86 -10.98 15.76
N GLY A 198 3.63 -11.39 17.00
CA GLY A 198 2.48 -11.00 17.81
C GLY A 198 1.22 -11.81 17.51
N TYR A 199 0.81 -11.88 16.24
CA TYR A 199 -0.32 -12.70 15.77
C TYR A 199 0.03 -13.42 14.46
N ARG A 200 -0.65 -14.54 14.19
CA ARG A 200 -0.51 -15.29 12.93
C ARG A 200 -1.55 -14.79 11.93
N VAL A 201 -1.20 -13.76 11.16
CA VAL A 201 -2.15 -12.98 10.34
C VAL A 201 -1.66 -12.92 8.90
N ASN A 202 -2.54 -13.27 7.95
CA ASN A 202 -2.54 -12.66 6.63
C ASN A 202 -3.89 -11.92 6.47
N GLU A 203 -3.87 -10.63 6.14
CA GLU A 203 -5.07 -9.78 5.99
C GLU A 203 -4.89 -8.64 4.96
N GLY A 204 -5.86 -7.75 4.80
CA GLY A 204 -5.74 -6.54 3.96
C GLY A 204 -5.24 -6.78 2.53
N ALA A 205 -5.95 -7.58 1.73
CA ALA A 205 -5.57 -7.83 0.34
C ALA A 205 -5.72 -6.58 -0.53
N ALA A 206 -4.78 -6.38 -1.46
CA ALA A 206 -4.95 -5.44 -2.56
C ALA A 206 -4.40 -5.99 -3.88
N VAL A 207 -5.15 -5.77 -4.96
CA VAL A 207 -4.86 -6.37 -6.26
C VAL A 207 -4.28 -5.34 -7.22
N LEU A 208 -3.16 -5.70 -7.87
CA LEU A 208 -2.50 -4.92 -8.92
C LEU A 208 -2.34 -5.78 -10.18
N LYS A 209 -2.85 -5.30 -11.31
CA LYS A 209 -2.76 -5.99 -12.61
C LYS A 209 -1.80 -5.23 -13.54
N ARG A 210 -0.60 -5.75 -13.74
CA ARG A 210 0.47 -5.12 -14.54
C ARG A 210 1.37 -6.17 -15.14
N ASN A 211 2.00 -5.85 -16.27
CA ASN A 211 3.11 -6.64 -16.84
C ASN A 211 2.80 -8.14 -17.02
N GLY A 212 1.60 -8.45 -17.52
CA GLY A 212 1.15 -9.83 -17.78
C GLY A 212 0.83 -10.64 -16.53
N ARG A 213 0.73 -10.00 -15.37
CA ARG A 213 0.57 -10.66 -14.07
C ARG A 213 -0.50 -10.00 -13.21
N ILE A 214 -0.98 -10.80 -12.26
CA ILE A 214 -1.80 -10.36 -11.15
C ILE A 214 -0.96 -10.47 -9.88
N PHE A 215 -0.80 -9.34 -9.21
CA PHE A 215 -0.14 -9.22 -7.93
C PHE A 215 -1.21 -9.03 -6.85
N ILE A 216 -1.16 -9.81 -5.78
CA ILE A 216 -1.97 -9.59 -4.59
C ILE A 216 -1.02 -9.30 -3.44
N THR A 217 -0.97 -8.05 -2.99
CA THR A 217 -0.35 -7.74 -1.71
C THR A 217 -1.29 -8.11 -0.58
N PHE A 218 -0.73 -8.46 0.57
CA PHE A 218 -1.45 -8.70 1.81
C PHE A 218 -0.59 -8.21 2.97
N SER A 219 -1.18 -7.97 4.13
CA SER A 219 -0.49 -7.55 5.35
C SER A 219 -0.36 -8.70 6.33
N ALA A 220 0.67 -8.67 7.17
CA ALA A 220 0.93 -9.74 8.12
C ALA A 220 1.45 -9.24 9.46
N SER A 221 1.51 -10.14 10.46
CA SER A 221 1.86 -9.85 11.86
C SER A 221 0.87 -8.89 12.57
N ALA A 222 1.17 -8.53 13.82
CA ALA A 222 0.37 -7.57 14.58
C ALA A 222 0.42 -6.16 13.97
N THR A 223 -0.64 -5.37 14.19
CA THR A 223 -0.77 -3.98 13.71
C THR A 223 0.08 -2.97 14.49
N ASP A 224 1.28 -3.37 14.93
CA ASP A 224 2.32 -2.52 15.52
C ASP A 224 3.46 -2.29 14.50
N HIS A 225 4.68 -1.99 14.93
CA HIS A 225 5.80 -1.78 14.00
C HIS A 225 6.29 -3.04 13.28
N HIS A 226 5.80 -4.23 13.63
CA HIS A 226 6.05 -5.46 12.89
C HIS A 226 5.12 -5.65 11.69
N TYR A 227 4.03 -4.87 11.61
CA TYR A 227 3.12 -4.91 10.48
C TYR A 227 3.88 -4.62 9.18
N CYS A 228 3.68 -5.47 8.19
CA CYS A 228 4.39 -5.42 6.92
C CYS A 228 3.57 -6.08 5.81
N MET A 229 4.00 -5.90 4.56
CA MET A 229 3.31 -6.44 3.40
C MET A 229 4.05 -7.62 2.78
N GLY A 230 3.31 -8.70 2.50
CA GLY A 230 3.69 -9.77 1.59
C GLY A 230 3.18 -9.55 0.17
N LEU A 231 3.55 -10.46 -0.73
CA LEU A 231 3.16 -10.43 -2.15
C LEU A 231 2.91 -11.85 -2.67
N LEU A 232 1.76 -12.04 -3.32
CA LEU A 232 1.46 -13.17 -4.18
C LEU A 232 1.51 -12.73 -5.64
N THR A 233 2.02 -13.58 -6.51
CA THR A 233 2.12 -13.32 -7.95
C THR A 233 1.56 -14.50 -8.74
N ALA A 234 0.68 -14.22 -9.71
CA ALA A 234 0.21 -15.19 -10.70
C ALA A 234 0.35 -14.62 -12.12
N ASP A 235 0.59 -15.50 -13.10
CA ASP A 235 0.41 -15.14 -14.52
C ASP A 235 -1.05 -14.78 -14.75
N GLU A 236 -1.32 -13.71 -15.51
CA GLU A 236 -2.69 -13.25 -15.72
C GLU A 236 -3.54 -14.25 -16.51
N ASN A 237 -2.93 -15.19 -17.24
CA ASN A 237 -3.65 -16.22 -18.00
C ASN A 237 -3.72 -17.57 -17.28
N ALA A 238 -3.21 -17.66 -16.05
CA ALA A 238 -3.31 -18.86 -15.24
C ALA A 238 -4.72 -19.05 -14.66
N ASP A 239 -5.01 -20.25 -14.15
CA ASP A 239 -6.21 -20.47 -13.35
C ASP A 239 -6.03 -19.85 -11.97
N LEU A 240 -6.68 -18.70 -11.74
CA LEU A 240 -6.58 -17.97 -10.47
C LEU A 240 -7.20 -18.71 -9.29
N LEU A 241 -8.02 -19.74 -9.55
CA LEU A 241 -8.58 -20.64 -8.54
C LEU A 241 -7.73 -21.89 -8.30
N ASP A 242 -6.60 -22.06 -8.99
CA ASP A 242 -5.58 -23.06 -8.64
C ASP A 242 -4.54 -22.42 -7.70
N PRO A 243 -4.39 -22.89 -6.45
CA PRO A 243 -3.35 -22.41 -5.53
C PRO A 243 -1.94 -22.48 -6.13
N GLN A 244 -1.67 -23.43 -7.03
CA GLN A 244 -0.34 -23.59 -7.65
C GLN A 244 0.00 -22.47 -8.64
N SER A 245 -1.00 -21.70 -9.08
CA SER A 245 -0.77 -20.52 -9.93
C SER A 245 -0.12 -19.35 -9.17
N TRP A 246 -0.18 -19.38 -7.84
CA TRP A 246 0.27 -18.27 -6.99
C TRP A 246 1.63 -18.54 -6.37
N HIS A 247 2.58 -17.65 -6.62
CA HIS A 247 3.87 -17.64 -5.95
C HIS A 247 3.90 -16.58 -4.85
N LYS A 248 4.12 -17.02 -3.60
CA LYS A 248 4.35 -16.17 -2.43
C LYS A 248 5.81 -15.74 -2.29
N SER A 249 6.04 -14.45 -2.08
CA SER A 249 7.36 -13.91 -1.73
C SER A 249 7.85 -14.44 -0.37
N GLU A 250 9.11 -14.88 -0.31
CA GLU A 250 9.73 -15.38 0.93
C GLU A 250 10.07 -14.25 1.93
N GLN A 251 10.17 -13.02 1.45
CA GLN A 251 10.47 -11.82 2.24
C GLN A 251 9.35 -10.79 2.09
N PRO A 252 9.12 -9.94 3.11
CA PRO A 252 8.16 -8.86 3.00
C PRO A 252 8.64 -7.85 1.94
N VAL A 253 7.68 -7.29 1.20
CA VAL A 253 7.92 -6.33 0.11
C VAL A 253 7.77 -4.87 0.55
N PHE A 254 7.27 -4.64 1.77
CA PHE A 254 7.14 -3.32 2.36
C PHE A 254 7.16 -3.42 3.90
N VAL A 255 8.09 -2.73 4.55
CA VAL A 255 8.38 -2.88 5.98
C VAL A 255 8.66 -1.54 6.66
N SER A 256 8.64 -1.52 7.98
CA SER A 256 9.07 -0.38 8.80
C SER A 256 10.45 0.15 8.41
N CYS A 257 10.62 1.48 8.47
CA CYS A 257 11.89 2.14 8.18
C CYS A 257 12.20 3.22 9.22
N ASP A 258 13.27 3.02 9.99
CA ASP A 258 13.73 3.98 11.00
C ASP A 258 14.17 5.32 10.39
N LEU A 259 14.75 5.31 9.18
CA LEU A 259 15.26 6.53 8.56
C LEU A 259 14.13 7.49 8.15
N THR A 260 13.02 6.95 7.67
CA THR A 260 11.85 7.76 7.26
C THR A 260 10.79 7.84 8.36
N GLN A 261 10.99 7.17 9.48
CA GLN A 261 10.05 7.05 10.60
C GLN A 261 8.67 6.49 10.19
N GLY A 262 8.61 5.70 9.12
CA GLY A 262 7.40 4.99 8.73
C GLY A 262 7.35 3.61 9.40
N TYR A 263 6.47 3.42 10.37
CA TYR A 263 6.38 2.17 11.16
C TYR A 263 5.06 1.43 10.93
N GLY A 264 5.17 0.11 10.77
CA GLY A 264 4.05 -0.79 10.55
C GLY A 264 3.27 -0.50 9.27
N PRO A 265 3.91 -0.36 8.09
CA PRO A 265 3.19 -0.05 6.88
C PRO A 265 2.37 -1.25 6.40
N GLY A 266 1.09 -1.03 6.10
CA GLY A 266 0.25 -2.11 5.58
C GLY A 266 -1.18 -1.67 5.29
N HIS A 267 -2.03 -2.70 5.15
CA HIS A 267 -3.40 -2.66 4.65
C HIS A 267 -3.51 -1.68 3.48
N ASN A 268 -2.76 -1.98 2.43
CA ASN A 268 -2.59 -1.07 1.32
C ASN A 268 -3.77 -1.14 0.34
N SER A 269 -3.84 -0.18 -0.55
CA SER A 269 -4.56 -0.25 -1.81
C SER A 269 -3.69 0.33 -2.93
N PHE A 270 -4.19 0.26 -4.16
CA PHE A 270 -3.50 0.81 -5.33
C PHE A 270 -4.38 1.80 -6.06
N THR A 271 -3.75 2.87 -6.53
CA THR A 271 -4.39 3.85 -7.41
C THR A 271 -3.38 4.35 -8.44
N VAL A 272 -3.77 5.30 -9.27
CA VAL A 272 -2.84 5.96 -10.19
C VAL A 272 -2.90 7.47 -9.99
N ASP A 273 -1.78 8.17 -10.13
CA ASP A 273 -1.79 9.63 -10.02
C ASP A 273 -2.39 10.32 -11.27
N GLU A 274 -2.37 11.64 -11.30
CA GLU A 274 -2.89 12.43 -12.42
C GLU A 274 -2.06 12.27 -13.70
N GLN A 275 -0.84 11.71 -13.61
CA GLN A 275 0.02 11.37 -14.73
C GLN A 275 -0.10 9.89 -15.16
N GLY A 276 -0.91 9.09 -14.46
CA GLY A 276 -1.11 7.68 -14.73
C GLY A 276 -0.01 6.77 -14.15
N ARG A 277 0.84 7.29 -13.25
CA ARG A 277 1.83 6.47 -12.54
C ARG A 277 1.15 5.69 -11.43
N ASP A 278 1.57 4.45 -11.22
CA ASP A 278 1.06 3.61 -10.14
C ASP A 278 1.49 4.16 -8.77
N VAL A 279 0.52 4.20 -7.84
CA VAL A 279 0.67 4.74 -6.49
C VAL A 279 0.18 3.70 -5.50
N ILE A 280 1.03 3.37 -4.53
CA ILE A 280 0.60 2.61 -3.36
C ILE A 280 -0.01 3.58 -2.36
N VAL A 281 -1.17 3.20 -1.83
CA VAL A 281 -1.84 3.88 -0.72
C VAL A 281 -1.79 2.94 0.47
N TYR A 282 -1.36 3.41 1.64
CA TYR A 282 -1.13 2.54 2.79
C TYR A 282 -1.27 3.33 4.09
N HIS A 283 -1.46 2.64 5.22
CA HIS A 283 -1.31 3.29 6.51
C HIS A 283 0.06 3.00 7.12
N ALA A 284 0.58 3.94 7.90
CA ALA A 284 1.71 3.71 8.81
C ALA A 284 1.66 4.70 9.98
N ARG A 285 2.34 4.38 11.08
CA ARG A 285 2.57 5.31 12.20
C ARG A 285 3.87 6.08 12.03
N SER A 286 3.94 7.28 12.62
CA SER A 286 5.17 8.09 12.68
C SER A 286 6.04 7.77 13.91
N TYR A 287 5.71 6.72 14.67
CA TYR A 287 6.47 6.25 15.83
C TYR A 287 6.41 4.73 15.96
N ARG A 288 7.45 4.15 16.54
CA ARG A 288 7.66 2.71 16.65
C ARG A 288 6.88 2.05 17.79
N ASP A 289 7.04 2.61 18.99
CA ASP A 289 6.58 1.99 20.23
C ASP A 289 5.20 2.52 20.62
N ILE A 290 4.24 1.61 20.77
CA ILE A 290 2.86 1.92 21.12
C ILE A 290 2.64 1.64 22.60
N VAL A 291 1.99 2.56 23.30
CA VAL A 291 1.57 2.36 24.70
C VAL A 291 0.13 1.83 24.71
N GLY A 292 -0.05 0.58 25.13
CA GLY A 292 -1.36 -0.06 25.21
C GLY A 292 -1.66 -0.95 23.99
N ASN A 293 -2.95 -1.17 23.70
CA ASN A 293 -3.36 -2.01 22.59
C ASN A 293 -3.25 -1.24 21.26
N PRO A 294 -2.45 -1.70 20.28
CA PRO A 294 -2.29 -1.05 18.98
C PRO A 294 -3.58 -0.78 18.20
N LEU A 295 -4.62 -1.56 18.42
CA LEU A 295 -5.90 -1.37 17.73
C LEU A 295 -6.59 -0.04 18.12
N PHE A 296 -6.43 0.39 19.38
CA PHE A 296 -7.05 1.61 19.91
C PHE A 296 -6.13 2.83 19.86
N ASP A 297 -4.89 2.64 19.39
CA ASP A 297 -4.01 3.71 19.00
C ASP A 297 -4.43 4.23 17.61
N VAL A 298 -5.03 5.42 17.60
CA VAL A 298 -5.67 6.02 16.41
C VAL A 298 -4.66 6.59 15.40
N ASN A 299 -3.36 6.58 15.70
CA ASN A 299 -2.34 7.30 14.92
C ASN A 299 -1.79 6.52 13.73
N ARG A 300 -2.58 5.57 13.19
CA ARG A 300 -2.37 5.11 11.82
C ARG A 300 -2.87 6.20 10.87
N HIS A 301 -2.04 6.56 9.89
CA HIS A 301 -2.36 7.65 8.97
C HIS A 301 -2.30 7.15 7.53
N GLY A 302 -3.28 7.55 6.71
CA GLY A 302 -3.29 7.28 5.29
C GLY A 302 -2.17 8.04 4.58
N ARG A 303 -1.36 7.32 3.82
CA ARG A 303 -0.17 7.79 3.09
C ARG A 303 -0.23 7.31 1.65
N VAL A 304 0.51 7.99 0.79
CA VAL A 304 0.71 7.61 -0.61
C VAL A 304 2.16 7.74 -1.03
N GLN A 305 2.61 6.89 -1.94
CA GLN A 305 3.84 7.11 -2.69
C GLN A 305 3.79 6.43 -4.05
N PRO A 306 4.44 6.98 -5.08
CA PRO A 306 4.65 6.25 -6.33
C PRO A 306 5.57 5.04 -6.07
N PHE A 307 5.36 3.98 -6.84
CA PHE A 307 6.24 2.82 -6.89
C PHE A 307 6.59 2.48 -8.34
N PHE A 308 7.54 1.57 -8.53
CA PHE A 308 8.05 1.21 -9.86
C PHE A 308 8.07 -0.30 -10.04
N PHE A 309 8.48 -0.75 -11.22
CA PHE A 309 8.69 -2.16 -11.53
C PHE A 309 10.17 -2.40 -11.80
N ASP A 310 10.69 -3.54 -11.35
CA ASP A 310 12.03 -3.99 -11.71
C ASP A 310 12.08 -4.50 -13.17
N GLU A 311 13.26 -4.91 -13.64
CA GLU A 311 13.44 -5.47 -14.99
C GLU A 311 12.62 -6.74 -15.23
N SER A 312 12.29 -7.48 -14.16
CA SER A 312 11.42 -8.65 -14.23
C SER A 312 9.96 -8.27 -14.35
N GLY A 313 9.59 -7.00 -14.19
CA GLY A 313 8.22 -6.48 -14.17
C GLY A 313 7.50 -6.65 -12.83
N SER A 314 8.22 -6.94 -11.74
CA SER A 314 7.67 -7.07 -10.39
C SER A 314 7.64 -5.72 -9.67
N PRO A 315 6.61 -5.42 -8.86
CA PRO A 315 6.50 -4.13 -8.18
C PRO A 315 7.56 -3.97 -7.09
N VAL A 316 8.15 -2.78 -7.01
CA VAL A 316 9.13 -2.38 -5.99
C VAL A 316 8.59 -1.14 -5.28
N PHE A 317 8.12 -1.33 -4.05
CA PHE A 317 7.48 -0.28 -3.25
C PHE A 317 8.46 0.65 -2.54
N ALA A 318 9.75 0.32 -2.51
CA ALA A 318 10.79 1.00 -1.74
C ALA A 318 10.44 1.08 -0.24
N TYR A 319 10.95 2.06 0.50
CA TYR A 319 10.62 2.27 1.91
C TYR A 319 9.37 3.14 2.06
N PRO A 320 8.62 3.01 3.16
CA PRO A 320 7.52 3.93 3.46
C PRO A 320 8.05 5.35 3.60
N VAL A 321 7.53 6.26 2.79
CA VAL A 321 7.84 7.69 2.87
C VAL A 321 7.27 8.26 4.17
N GLY A 322 8.11 9.02 4.87
CA GLY A 322 7.77 9.68 6.12
C GLY A 322 6.78 10.83 5.97
N ASP A 323 6.67 11.65 7.01
CA ASP A 323 5.84 12.85 6.99
C ASP A 323 6.48 13.94 6.12
N GLY A 324 5.65 14.70 5.42
CA GLY A 324 6.09 15.78 4.54
C GLY A 324 5.77 15.52 3.08
N ILE A 325 6.45 16.26 2.20
CA ILE A 325 6.15 16.22 0.77
C ILE A 325 6.58 14.87 0.20
N VAL A 326 5.69 14.22 -0.55
CA VAL A 326 6.00 12.94 -1.19
C VAL A 326 7.11 13.15 -2.22
N PRO A 327 8.25 12.44 -2.11
CA PRO A 327 9.33 12.54 -3.08
C PRO A 327 8.86 12.23 -4.48
N GLN A 328 9.40 12.94 -5.46
CA GLN A 328 9.14 12.69 -6.86
C GLN A 328 10.17 11.74 -7.42
N GLN A 329 9.68 10.78 -8.19
CA GLN A 329 10.54 9.89 -8.93
C GLN A 329 10.86 10.49 -10.29
N ILE A 330 12.15 10.55 -10.61
CA ILE A 330 12.69 10.99 -11.89
C ILE A 330 13.45 9.82 -12.51
N GLU A 331 13.03 9.42 -13.70
CA GLU A 331 13.76 8.46 -14.53
C GLU A 331 14.86 9.17 -15.32
N LEU A 332 16.08 8.69 -15.20
CA LEU A 332 17.25 9.16 -15.91
C LEU A 332 17.36 8.50 -17.29
N ALA A 333 18.17 9.09 -18.17
CA ALA A 333 18.35 8.60 -19.54
C ALA A 333 19.01 7.20 -19.61
N ASP A 334 19.62 6.73 -18.53
CA ASP A 334 20.20 5.39 -18.38
C ASP A 334 19.25 4.39 -17.71
N GLY A 335 17.98 4.76 -17.50
CA GLY A 335 16.94 3.92 -16.89
C GLY A 335 16.95 3.92 -15.36
N LYS A 336 17.86 4.64 -14.69
CA LYS A 336 17.85 4.74 -13.23
C LYS A 336 16.73 5.63 -12.74
N ILE A 337 16.08 5.24 -11.65
CA ILE A 337 15.02 6.02 -11.00
C ILE A 337 15.59 6.67 -9.73
N LEU A 338 15.48 7.98 -9.63
CA LEU A 338 15.86 8.76 -8.44
C LEU A 338 14.62 9.29 -7.75
N SER A 339 14.56 9.17 -6.42
CA SER A 339 13.61 9.92 -5.60
C SER A 339 14.22 11.26 -5.21
N VAL A 340 13.50 12.35 -5.50
CA VAL A 340 13.92 13.74 -5.27
C VAL A 340 12.87 14.46 -4.45
N ASP A 341 13.29 15.18 -3.42
CA ASP A 341 12.41 16.17 -2.78
C ASP A 341 12.08 17.28 -3.79
N PRO A 342 10.80 17.49 -4.16
CA PRO A 342 10.44 18.50 -5.16
C PRO A 342 10.71 19.94 -4.68
N THR A 343 10.93 20.19 -3.39
CA THR A 343 11.34 21.52 -2.89
C THR A 343 12.78 21.87 -3.22
N THR A 344 13.62 20.87 -3.50
CA THR A 344 15.03 21.09 -3.86
C THR A 344 15.23 21.34 -5.36
N ILE A 345 14.19 21.13 -6.20
CA ILE A 345 14.23 21.40 -7.64
C ILE A 345 14.12 22.92 -7.88
N ALA A 346 15.21 23.64 -7.67
CA ALA A 346 15.33 25.02 -8.11
C ALA A 346 15.59 25.07 -9.62
N ALA A 347 14.63 25.57 -10.40
CA ALA A 347 14.84 25.90 -11.79
C ALA A 347 15.80 27.11 -11.88
N THR A 348 17.08 26.86 -12.14
CA THR A 348 18.00 27.95 -12.47
C THR A 348 17.68 28.45 -13.88
N PRO A 349 17.55 29.77 -14.14
CA PRO A 349 17.21 30.33 -15.47
C PRO A 349 18.20 29.94 -16.58
N THR A 350 19.34 29.36 -16.23
CA THR A 350 20.40 28.87 -17.11
C THR A 350 20.56 27.35 -17.00
N GLY A 351 19.54 26.58 -17.40
CA GLY A 351 19.71 25.20 -17.87
C GLY A 351 20.31 24.15 -16.92
N GLY A 352 20.39 24.42 -15.62
CA GLY A 352 20.84 23.46 -14.61
C GLY A 352 19.80 23.33 -13.49
N ALA A 353 19.55 22.10 -13.04
CA ALA A 353 18.80 21.82 -11.82
C ALA A 353 19.81 21.34 -10.76
N VAL A 354 19.86 22.00 -9.62
CA VAL A 354 20.52 21.46 -8.43
C VAL A 354 19.50 20.51 -7.79
N LEU A 355 19.82 19.22 -7.67
CA LEU A 355 18.98 18.27 -6.95
C LEU A 355 19.58 18.11 -5.55
N GLY A 356 18.87 18.58 -4.53
CA GLY A 356 19.17 18.27 -3.13
C GLY A 356 18.51 16.95 -2.72
N ASP A 357 19.13 16.24 -1.77
CA ASP A 357 18.69 14.97 -1.17
C ASP A 357 18.18 13.92 -2.15
N LEU A 358 19.11 13.15 -2.73
CA LEU A 358 18.81 12.03 -3.61
C LEU A 358 18.91 10.70 -2.86
N TRP A 359 17.91 9.86 -3.10
CA TRP A 359 17.78 8.56 -2.48
C TRP A 359 17.70 7.53 -3.60
N ASP A 360 18.62 6.57 -3.59
CA ASP A 360 18.55 5.42 -4.50
C ASP A 360 17.42 4.51 -4.03
N ALA A 361 16.32 4.52 -4.75
CA ALA A 361 15.13 3.74 -4.42
C ALA A 361 15.33 2.22 -4.57
N GLN A 362 16.46 1.79 -5.16
CA GLN A 362 16.79 0.39 -5.42
C GLN A 362 17.72 -0.24 -4.36
N ILE A 363 18.25 0.53 -3.39
CA ILE A 363 19.23 0.01 -2.41
C ILE A 363 18.55 -0.43 -1.08
N PRO A 364 18.84 -1.64 -0.58
CA PRO A 364 18.32 -2.19 0.69
C PRO A 364 18.85 -1.50 1.96
N THR A 365 19.57 -0.38 1.83
CA THR A 365 19.85 0.53 2.93
C THR A 365 19.95 1.94 2.35
N PRO A 366 19.05 2.86 2.70
CA PRO A 366 19.09 4.21 2.17
C PRO A 366 20.40 4.89 2.61
N LYS A 367 21.23 5.26 1.64
CA LYS A 367 22.34 6.19 1.86
C LYS A 367 21.89 7.53 1.29
N LEU A 368 21.80 8.55 2.14
CA LEU A 368 21.70 9.92 1.66
C LEU A 368 22.95 10.23 0.84
N THR A 369 22.74 10.59 -0.42
CA THR A 369 23.83 11.01 -1.30
C THR A 369 23.46 12.33 -1.93
N THR A 370 24.20 13.37 -1.60
CA THR A 370 24.13 14.66 -2.29
C THR A 370 24.79 14.49 -3.66
N THR A 371 24.01 14.50 -4.75
CA THR A 371 24.56 14.46 -6.11
C THR A 371 24.25 15.76 -6.83
N THR A 372 25.30 16.55 -7.10
CA THR A 372 25.19 17.75 -7.92
C THR A 372 25.25 17.36 -9.41
N LEU A 373 24.14 17.49 -10.14
CA LEU A 373 24.14 17.33 -11.61
C LEU A 373 24.58 18.63 -12.28
N THR A 374 25.81 18.67 -12.78
CA THR A 374 26.26 19.75 -13.69
C THR A 374 26.04 19.34 -15.14
N ALA A 375 25.14 20.04 -15.83
CA ALA A 375 25.02 19.90 -17.28
C ALA A 375 26.23 20.55 -17.96
N ALA A 376 27.18 19.73 -18.41
CA ALA A 376 28.22 20.20 -19.31
C ALA A 376 27.56 20.58 -20.64
N THR A 377 27.67 21.85 -21.02
CA THR A 377 27.22 22.31 -22.34
C THR A 377 28.15 21.73 -23.41
N ARG A 378 27.53 21.15 -24.45
CA ARG A 378 28.12 20.70 -25.73
C ARG A 378 28.97 19.42 -25.71
N ASP A 379 28.33 18.26 -25.58
CA ASP A 379 28.39 17.16 -26.57
C ASP A 379 27.58 15.94 -26.06
N PRO A 380 26.94 15.15 -26.94
CA PRO A 380 26.10 14.03 -26.53
C PRO A 380 26.94 12.76 -26.42
N MET A 381 27.63 12.53 -25.30
CA MET A 381 28.06 11.18 -24.91
C MET A 381 28.50 11.12 -23.45
N SER A 382 27.97 10.13 -22.73
CA SER A 382 28.26 9.73 -21.34
C SER A 382 28.01 10.79 -20.24
N LEU A 383 26.97 10.58 -19.45
CA LEU A 383 26.90 11.09 -18.08
C LEU A 383 27.62 10.10 -17.15
N THR A 384 28.66 10.56 -16.45
CA THR A 384 29.29 9.81 -15.35
C THR A 384 28.78 10.40 -14.04
N ALA A 385 28.02 9.62 -13.26
CA ALA A 385 27.63 10.01 -11.91
C ALA A 385 28.74 9.64 -10.92
N THR A 386 29.30 10.63 -10.22
CA THR A 386 30.28 10.43 -9.14
C THR A 386 29.56 10.65 -7.81
N LEU A 387 29.51 9.63 -6.95
CA LEU A 387 29.00 9.77 -5.57
C LEU A 387 29.97 10.65 -4.76
N PHE A 388 29.45 11.48 -3.86
CA PHE A 388 30.25 12.24 -2.90
C PHE A 388 29.88 11.85 -1.46
N ARG A 389 30.87 11.84 -0.56
CA ARG A 389 30.66 11.73 0.88
C ARG A 389 30.90 13.10 1.52
N VAL A 390 29.99 13.52 2.41
CA VAL A 390 30.18 14.72 3.24
C VAL A 390 31.17 14.38 4.35
N ILE A 391 32.26 15.14 4.44
CA ILE A 391 33.33 14.91 5.43
C ILE A 391 33.26 15.92 6.57
N GLU A 392 32.85 17.15 6.29
CA GLU A 392 32.74 18.18 7.31
C GLU A 392 31.73 19.26 6.87
N GLU A 393 30.91 19.71 7.82
CA GLU A 393 29.94 20.77 7.64
C GLU A 393 30.35 21.95 8.54
N THR A 394 30.65 23.10 7.93
CA THR A 394 30.90 24.35 8.68
C THR A 394 30.03 25.46 8.11
N GLY A 395 29.80 26.52 8.91
CA GLY A 395 28.87 27.61 8.59
C GLY A 395 29.14 28.39 7.31
N ASP A 396 30.29 28.19 6.66
CA ASP A 396 30.67 28.84 5.40
C ASP A 396 30.66 27.88 4.18
N GLY A 397 30.21 26.63 4.33
CA GLY A 397 30.02 25.69 3.22
C GLY A 397 30.54 24.27 3.50
N MET A 398 30.17 23.35 2.59
CA MET A 398 30.46 21.91 2.68
C MET A 398 31.74 21.54 1.92
N THR A 399 32.56 20.67 2.52
CA THR A 399 33.69 20.02 1.83
C THR A 399 33.30 18.60 1.42
N LEU A 400 33.39 18.28 0.13
CA LEU A 400 32.99 17.00 -0.46
C LEU A 400 34.22 16.22 -0.95
N GLU A 401 34.27 14.91 -0.69
CA GLU A 401 35.25 13.99 -1.29
C GLU A 401 34.56 13.03 -2.27
N PRO A 402 35.10 12.81 -3.48
CA PRO A 402 34.56 11.85 -4.43
C PRO A 402 34.72 10.40 -3.94
N VAL A 403 33.60 9.68 -3.88
CA VAL A 403 33.59 8.22 -3.70
C VAL A 403 33.93 7.57 -5.03
N VAL A 404 35.17 7.14 -5.18
CA VAL A 404 35.55 6.27 -6.29
C VAL A 404 34.94 4.88 -6.03
N ALA A 405 33.82 4.58 -6.67
CA ALA A 405 33.37 3.20 -6.81
C ALA A 405 34.35 2.45 -7.72
N ARG A 406 35.41 1.86 -7.13
CA ARG A 406 36.21 0.86 -7.84
C ARG A 406 35.36 -0.40 -7.99
N GLY A 407 35.32 -0.90 -9.22
CA GLY A 407 34.42 -1.94 -9.69
C GLY A 407 34.49 -3.26 -8.92
N HIS A 408 33.46 -4.07 -9.18
CA HIS A 408 33.34 -5.45 -8.75
C HIS A 408 34.66 -6.22 -8.88
N THR A 409 35.08 -6.87 -7.80
CA THR A 409 35.61 -8.23 -7.92
C THR A 409 35.31 -9.00 -6.63
N VAL A 410 34.26 -9.82 -6.66
CA VAL A 410 34.20 -10.99 -5.79
C VAL A 410 35.21 -11.97 -6.36
N GLN A 411 36.34 -12.14 -5.66
CA GLN A 411 37.21 -13.29 -5.80
C GLN A 411 37.08 -14.11 -4.53
N VAL A 412 36.46 -15.29 -4.65
CA VAL A 412 36.59 -16.35 -3.65
C VAL A 412 37.80 -17.21 -4.07
N ASN A 413 38.88 -17.20 -3.27
CA ASN A 413 39.45 -18.43 -2.73
C ASN A 413 40.67 -18.25 -1.81
N ARG A 414 40.62 -19.06 -0.73
CA ARG A 414 41.64 -19.78 0.04
C ARG A 414 42.93 -19.07 0.51
N ASN A 415 42.98 -19.02 1.85
CA ASN A 415 44.10 -19.13 2.80
C ASN A 415 44.24 -17.90 3.70
N ASP A 416 44.40 -18.25 4.98
CA ASP A 416 44.97 -17.48 6.08
C ASP A 416 43.99 -16.74 7.01
N PHE A 417 43.56 -17.56 7.99
CA PHE A 417 43.09 -17.34 9.37
C PHE A 417 41.64 -16.93 9.64
#